data_AF-A0A6M3JLA2-F1
#
_entry.id   AF-A0A6M3JLA2-F1
#
_cell.length_a   1.000
_cell.length_b   1.000
_cell.length_c   1.000
_cell.angle_alpha   90.00
_cell.angle_beta   90.00
_cell.angle_gamma   90.00
#
_symmetry.space_group_name_H-M   'P 1'
#
loop_
_entity.id
_entity.type
_entity.pdbx_description
1 polymer ?
#
loop_
_entity_poly.entity_id
_entity_poly.type
_entity_poly.pdbx_seq_one_letter_code
_entity_poly.pdbx_strand_id
1 'polypeptide(L)'
;MEYLSIRNWDTYQHYKKRNPPWIKLYNTLLQDYEYTCLQDDSKLLLISLFMLASRCDNKIPNDPEWIKSQSSISKPVDLTELIDMGFIRIGNDSKPIASCLQDDSKLPPSLESQTETETEAEVF
;
A
#
# COMPACT_ATOMS: atom_id res chain seq x y z
N MET A 1 -5.89 15.25 2.16
CA MET A 1 -6.24 14.58 0.89
C MET A 1 -6.85 13.24 1.27
N GLU A 2 -7.92 12.86 0.57
CA GLU A 2 -8.54 11.55 0.75
C GLU A 2 -7.72 10.50 0.00
N TYR A 3 -7.50 9.37 0.65
CA TYR A 3 -6.79 8.23 0.08
C TYR A 3 -7.51 6.94 0.38
N LEU A 4 -7.35 5.97 -0.50
CA LEU A 4 -7.82 4.61 -0.35
C LEU A 4 -6.69 3.77 0.26
N SER A 5 -7.05 2.93 1.21
CA SER A 5 -6.15 1.99 1.85
C SER A 5 -6.77 0.60 1.86
N ILE A 6 -5.93 -0.41 1.64
CA ILE A 6 -6.33 -1.81 1.59
C ILE A 6 -6.34 -2.39 3.00
N ARG A 7 -7.38 -3.17 3.30
CA ARG A 7 -7.55 -3.89 4.57
C ARG A 7 -6.36 -4.84 4.81
N ASN A 8 -5.85 -4.83 6.04
CA ASN A 8 -4.80 -5.73 6.53
C ASN A 8 -3.49 -5.72 5.70
N TRP A 9 -3.22 -4.61 4.99
CA TRP A 9 -2.03 -4.49 4.14
C TRP A 9 -0.74 -4.78 4.89
N ASP A 10 -0.58 -4.22 6.09
CA ASP A 10 0.61 -4.40 6.91
C ASP A 10 0.85 -5.87 7.27
N THR A 11 -0.20 -6.69 7.43
CA THR A 11 -0.06 -8.12 7.74
C THR A 11 0.38 -8.94 6.53
N TYR A 12 -0.05 -8.53 5.33
CA TYR A 12 0.20 -9.28 4.10
C TYR A 12 1.48 -8.84 3.39
N GLN A 13 1.87 -7.57 3.48
CA GLN A 13 2.94 -6.99 2.63
C GLN A 13 4.01 -6.28 3.46
N HIS A 14 4.87 -7.05 4.11
CA HIS A 14 6.04 -6.53 4.83
C HIS A 14 7.23 -6.30 3.89
N TYR A 15 7.22 -5.22 3.10
CA TYR A 15 8.34 -4.86 2.23
C TYR A 15 9.20 -3.74 2.83
N LYS A 16 10.52 -3.93 2.84
CA LYS A 16 11.48 -2.88 3.24
C LYS A 16 11.69 -1.82 2.15
N LYS A 17 11.54 -2.21 0.87
CA LYS A 17 11.70 -1.32 -0.29
C LYS A 17 10.33 -0.81 -0.75
N ARG A 18 10.23 0.49 -0.95
CA ARG A 18 9.08 1.11 -1.64
C ARG A 18 9.10 0.68 -3.10
N ASN A 19 7.96 0.22 -3.63
CA ASN A 19 7.81 -0.31 -4.99
C ASN A 19 8.49 -1.68 -5.23
N PRO A 20 8.00 -2.78 -4.61
CA PRO A 20 8.50 -4.11 -4.89
C PRO A 20 8.14 -4.55 -6.33
N PRO A 21 8.99 -5.36 -7.00
CA PRO A 21 8.72 -5.84 -8.35
C PRO A 21 7.54 -6.82 -8.44
N TRP A 22 7.12 -7.39 -7.29
CA TRP A 22 5.98 -8.31 -7.17
C TRP A 22 5.33 -8.15 -5.80
N ILE A 23 4.07 -8.55 -5.69
CA ILE A 23 3.30 -8.60 -4.44
C ILE A 23 2.95 -10.05 -4.09
N LYS A 24 2.79 -10.38 -2.80
CA LYS A 24 2.31 -11.71 -2.40
C LYS A 24 0.78 -11.75 -2.36
N LEU A 25 0.13 -12.48 -3.25
CA LEU A 25 -1.30 -12.72 -3.11
C LEU A 25 -1.53 -13.96 -2.26
N TYR A 26 -2.20 -13.81 -1.12
CA TYR A 26 -2.49 -14.92 -0.23
C TYR A 26 -3.67 -15.73 -0.75
N ASN A 27 -3.54 -17.06 -0.78
CA ASN A 27 -4.59 -17.96 -1.25
C ASN A 27 -5.87 -17.90 -0.40
N THR A 28 -5.78 -17.44 0.85
CA THR A 28 -6.90 -17.22 1.75
C THR A 28 -7.88 -16.19 1.18
N LEU A 29 -7.45 -15.34 0.24
CA LEU A 29 -8.34 -14.45 -0.50
C LEU A 29 -9.43 -15.23 -1.26
N LEU A 30 -9.11 -16.40 -1.81
CA LEU A 30 -10.09 -17.25 -2.51
C LEU A 30 -11.04 -17.98 -1.55
N GLN A 31 -10.74 -17.97 -0.25
CA GLN A 31 -11.58 -18.54 0.81
C GLN A 31 -12.45 -17.48 1.48
N ASP A 32 -12.18 -16.19 1.21
CA ASP A 32 -12.94 -15.06 1.72
C ASP A 32 -14.30 -15.00 0.99
N TYR A 33 -15.37 -14.97 1.78
CA TYR A 33 -16.74 -15.05 1.27
C TYR A 33 -17.08 -13.78 0.51
N GLU A 34 -16.71 -12.64 1.06
CA GLU A 34 -16.89 -11.32 0.49
C GLU A 34 -16.16 -11.22 -0.86
N TYR A 35 -14.94 -11.77 -0.96
CA TYR A 35 -14.21 -11.84 -2.22
C TYR A 35 -14.94 -12.69 -3.25
N THR A 36 -15.50 -13.82 -2.83
CA THR A 36 -16.21 -14.75 -3.73
C THR A 36 -17.46 -14.10 -4.32
N CYS A 37 -18.17 -13.29 -3.52
CA CYS A 37 -19.37 -12.55 -3.91
C CYS A 37 -19.11 -11.39 -4.87
N LEU A 38 -17.87 -10.90 -4.99
CA LEU A 38 -17.55 -9.79 -5.89
C LEU A 38 -17.80 -10.12 -7.37
N GLN A 39 -18.22 -9.12 -8.14
CA GLN A 39 -18.24 -9.21 -9.60
C GLN A 39 -16.82 -9.42 -10.16
N ASP A 40 -16.70 -10.13 -11.29
CA ASP A 40 -15.42 -10.44 -11.93
C ASP A 40 -14.57 -9.19 -12.23
N ASP A 41 -15.22 -8.10 -12.66
CA ASP A 41 -14.56 -6.81 -12.90
C ASP A 41 -13.98 -6.22 -11.60
N SER A 42 -14.72 -6.32 -10.50
CA SER A 42 -14.34 -5.82 -9.18
C SER A 42 -13.22 -6.65 -8.55
N LYS A 43 -13.22 -7.97 -8.79
CA LYS A 43 -12.09 -8.86 -8.43
C LYS A 43 -10.81 -8.43 -9.14
N LEU A 44 -10.88 -8.15 -10.44
CA LEU A 44 -9.74 -7.66 -11.21
C LEU A 44 -9.26 -6.30 -10.67
N LEU A 45 -10.19 -5.37 -10.42
CA LEU A 45 -9.89 -4.06 -9.87
C LEU A 45 -9.21 -4.16 -8.50
N LEU A 46 -9.66 -5.06 -7.63
CA LEU A 46 -9.03 -5.32 -6.33
C LEU A 46 -7.58 -5.79 -6.48
N ILE A 47 -7.30 -6.68 -7.43
CA ILE A 47 -5.94 -7.14 -7.74
C ILE A 47 -5.07 -5.97 -8.24
N SER A 48 -5.61 -5.14 -9.14
CA SER A 48 -4.94 -3.92 -9.60
C SER A 48 -4.64 -2.95 -8.45
N LEU A 49 -5.57 -2.79 -7.51
CA LEU A 49 -5.38 -1.94 -6.34
C LEU A 49 -4.30 -2.49 -5.41
N PHE A 50 -4.20 -3.81 -5.19
CA PHE A 50 -3.07 -4.38 -4.43
C PHE A 50 -1.72 -4.00 -5.04
N MET A 51 -1.61 -3.99 -6.37
CA MET A 51 -0.38 -3.55 -7.04
C MET A 51 -0.14 -2.04 -6.89
N LEU A 52 -1.20 -1.22 -6.86
CA LEU A 52 -1.06 0.22 -6.63
C LEU A 52 -0.70 0.55 -5.18
N ALA A 53 -1.26 -0.17 -4.20
CA ALA A 53 -0.93 -0.03 -2.80
C ALA A 53 0.56 -0.27 -2.54
N SER A 54 1.20 -1.23 -3.23
CA SER A 54 2.64 -1.48 -3.07
C SER A 54 3.53 -0.34 -3.58
N ARG A 55 3.04 0.44 -4.55
CA ARG A 55 3.71 1.62 -5.11
C ARG A 55 3.49 2.86 -4.24
N CYS A 56 2.32 2.95 -3.62
CA CYS A 56 1.84 4.12 -2.89
C CYS A 56 1.87 3.96 -1.36
N ASP A 57 2.58 2.96 -0.83
CA ASP A 57 2.66 2.70 0.63
C ASP A 57 1.27 2.58 1.29
N ASN A 58 0.37 1.87 0.60
CA ASN A 58 -1.05 1.70 0.94
C ASN A 58 -1.87 3.00 1.06
N LYS A 59 -1.36 4.12 0.51
CA LYS A 59 -2.06 5.41 0.40
C LYS A 59 -2.35 5.74 -1.06
N ILE A 60 -3.32 5.03 -1.63
CA ILE A 60 -3.71 5.22 -3.03
C ILE A 60 -4.55 6.51 -3.13
N PRO A 61 -4.28 7.43 -4.08
CA PRO A 61 -5.14 8.60 -4.27
C PRO A 61 -6.59 8.20 -4.55
N ASN A 62 -7.57 8.83 -3.90
CA ASN A 62 -8.99 8.63 -4.18
C ASN A 62 -9.41 9.37 -5.47
N ASP A 63 -8.78 8.99 -6.59
CA ASP A 63 -9.00 9.57 -7.92
C ASP A 63 -9.31 8.43 -8.91
N PRO A 64 -10.59 8.26 -9.29
CA PRO A 64 -11.01 7.21 -10.21
C PRO A 64 -10.34 7.30 -11.59
N GLU A 65 -10.04 8.50 -12.11
CA GLU A 65 -9.38 8.66 -13.40
C GLU A 65 -7.92 8.21 -13.34
N TRP A 66 -7.22 8.58 -12.26
CA TRP A 66 -5.86 8.13 -12.01
C TRP A 66 -5.80 6.60 -11.83
N ILE A 67 -6.72 6.03 -11.03
CA ILE A 67 -6.80 4.58 -10.82
C ILE A 67 -7.07 3.86 -12.13
N LYS A 68 -7.96 4.39 -12.98
CA LYS A 68 -8.25 3.83 -14.31
C LYS A 68 -7.02 3.85 -15.21
N SER A 69 -6.30 4.98 -15.24
CA SER A 69 -5.07 5.15 -16.02
C SER A 69 -3.99 4.13 -15.61
N GLN A 70 -3.88 3.84 -14.31
CA GLN A 70 -2.87 2.90 -13.82
C GLN A 70 -3.31 1.42 -13.91
N SER A 71 -4.60 1.13 -13.76
CA SER A 71 -5.13 -0.24 -13.76
C SER A 71 -5.34 -0.82 -15.17
N SER A 72 -5.26 0.00 -16.22
CA SER A 72 -5.51 -0.40 -17.62
C SER A 72 -6.90 -1.02 -17.84
N ILE A 73 -7.87 -0.67 -17.00
CA ILE A 73 -9.25 -1.15 -17.09
C ILE A 73 -10.04 -0.24 -18.05
N SER A 74 -10.71 -0.86 -19.03
CA SER A 74 -11.51 -0.11 -20.02
C SER A 74 -12.82 0.45 -19.40
N LYS A 75 -13.44 -0.35 -18.54
CA LYS A 75 -14.68 -0.02 -17.82
C LYS A 75 -14.48 1.13 -16.81
N PRO A 76 -15.54 1.86 -16.45
CA PRO A 76 -15.46 2.82 -15.34
C PRO A 76 -15.10 2.08 -14.04
N VAL A 77 -14.25 2.71 -13.23
CA VAL A 77 -13.83 2.17 -11.93
C VAL A 77 -14.96 2.39 -10.94
N ASP A 78 -15.60 1.32 -10.49
CA ASP A 78 -16.57 1.36 -9.39
C ASP A 78 -15.90 0.88 -8.10
N LEU A 79 -15.77 1.77 -7.13
CA LEU A 79 -15.17 1.48 -5.83
C LEU A 79 -16.23 1.13 -4.78
N THR A 80 -17.52 1.32 -5.09
CA THR A 80 -18.62 1.20 -4.13
C THR A 80 -18.69 -0.21 -3.58
N GLU A 81 -18.63 -1.22 -4.46
CA GLU A 81 -18.67 -2.63 -4.08
C GLU A 81 -17.48 -3.04 -3.19
N LEU A 82 -16.27 -2.53 -3.50
CA LEU A 82 -15.06 -2.85 -2.75
C LEU A 82 -15.03 -2.19 -1.36
N ILE A 83 -15.67 -1.03 -1.22
CA ILE A 83 -15.84 -0.34 0.06
C ILE A 83 -16.91 -1.05 0.90
N ASP A 84 -18.04 -1.42 0.30
CA ASP A 84 -19.15 -2.11 0.96
C ASP A 84 -18.73 -3.48 1.51
N MET A 85 -17.97 -4.24 0.71
CA MET A 85 -17.36 -5.52 1.12
C MET A 85 -16.17 -5.36 2.08
N GLY A 86 -15.76 -4.12 2.38
CA GLY A 86 -14.74 -3.82 3.39
C GLY A 86 -13.29 -4.12 2.97
N PHE A 87 -13.01 -4.34 1.69
CA PHE A 87 -11.64 -4.50 1.18
C PHE A 87 -10.86 -3.19 1.19
N ILE A 88 -11.55 -2.07 1.00
CA ILE A 88 -10.98 -0.73 0.91
C ILE A 88 -11.54 0.16 2.02
N ARG A 89 -10.69 1.00 2.59
CA ARG A 89 -11.06 2.06 3.53
C ARG A 89 -10.63 3.42 2.99
N ILE A 90 -11.53 4.40 3.07
CA ILE A 90 -11.22 5.81 2.78
C ILE A 90 -10.61 6.42 4.05
N GLY A 91 -9.35 6.84 3.95
CA GLY A 91 -8.67 7.64 4.96
C GLY A 91 -8.60 9.10 4.54
N ASN A 92 -8.51 10.00 5.51
CA ASN A 92 -8.25 11.41 5.26
C ASN A 92 -7.04 11.84 6.10
N ASP A 93 -6.02 12.40 5.45
CA ASP A 93 -4.81 12.91 6.13
C ASP A 93 -5.07 14.24 6.88
N SER A 94 -6.31 14.51 7.32
CA SER A 94 -6.68 15.67 8.13
C SER A 94 -6.21 15.51 9.58
N LYS A 95 -4.89 15.45 9.78
CA LYS A 95 -4.23 15.77 11.05
C LYS A 95 -3.06 16.70 10.78
N PRO A 96 -2.89 17.76 11.60
CA PRO A 96 -1.91 18.80 11.35
C PRO A 96 -0.52 18.18 11.36
N ILE A 97 0.32 18.68 10.44
CA ILE A 97 1.78 18.65 10.52
C ILE A 97 2.15 18.80 11.99
N ALA A 98 2.88 17.82 12.53
CA ALA A 98 3.45 17.90 13.86
C ALA A 98 3.98 19.32 14.06
N SER A 99 3.49 20.04 15.07
CA SER A 99 4.03 21.33 15.44
C SER A 99 5.52 21.15 15.58
N CYS A 100 6.26 21.78 14.67
CA CYS A 100 7.70 21.89 14.71
C CYS A 100 8.09 22.45 16.07
N LEU A 101 8.51 21.57 16.98
CA LEU A 101 9.25 21.96 18.16
C LEU A 101 10.62 22.40 17.68
N GLN A 102 10.73 23.69 17.34
CA GLN A 102 12.00 24.38 17.36
C GLN A 102 12.35 24.60 18.82
N ASP A 103 13.12 23.69 19.40
CA ASP A 103 13.92 24.03 20.57
C ASP A 103 15.39 23.78 20.24
N ASP A 104 16.05 24.91 20.10
CA ASP A 104 17.42 25.15 19.67
C ASP A 104 18.30 25.19 20.93
N SER A 105 19.01 24.10 21.27
CA SER A 105 20.10 24.16 22.26
C SER A 105 21.11 22.99 22.19
N LYS A 106 22.19 23.23 21.43
CA LYS A 106 23.62 22.98 21.70
C LYS A 106 24.16 21.55 22.05
N LEU A 107 24.91 21.00 21.06
CA LEU A 107 26.24 20.29 21.07
C LEU A 107 26.43 18.98 21.88
N PRO A 108 27.44 18.09 21.57
CA PRO A 108 28.48 18.08 20.51
C PRO A 108 28.57 16.78 19.67
N PRO A 109 29.50 16.70 18.68
CA PRO A 109 29.61 15.55 17.77
C PRO A 109 30.45 14.42 18.39
N SER A 110 30.04 13.16 18.19
CA SER A 110 30.86 11.99 18.50
C SER A 110 31.19 11.22 17.22
N LEU A 111 32.48 10.93 17.10
CA LEU A 111 33.18 10.28 16.01
C LEU A 111 32.69 8.87 15.65
N GLU A 112 32.89 8.60 14.36
CA GLU A 112 33.04 7.38 13.55
C GLU A 112 33.42 6.02 14.21
N SER A 113 32.87 4.94 13.64
CA SER A 113 33.53 3.64 13.33
C SER A 113 32.51 2.78 12.54
N GLN A 114 32.61 2.66 11.21
CA GLN A 114 33.30 1.65 10.39
C GLN A 114 32.80 0.18 10.50
N THR A 115 32.26 -0.30 9.36
CA THR A 115 32.35 -1.67 8.77
C THR A 115 31.57 -2.78 9.51
N GLU A 116 30.74 -3.61 8.86
CA GLU A 116 31.18 -4.81 8.13
C GLU A 116 30.17 -5.30 7.05
N THR A 117 30.79 -5.81 5.99
CA THR A 117 30.27 -6.56 4.86
C THR A 117 29.81 -7.95 5.29
N GLU A 118 28.68 -8.45 4.76
CA GLU A 118 28.48 -9.90 4.60
C GLU A 118 27.89 -10.21 3.22
N THR A 119 28.59 -11.11 2.54
CA THR A 119 28.39 -11.62 1.18
C THR A 119 27.72 -13.01 1.27
N GLU A 120 26.82 -13.29 0.32
CA GLU A 120 26.38 -14.58 -0.25
C GLU A 120 25.94 -15.77 0.63
N ALA A 121 24.79 -16.35 0.27
CA ALA A 121 24.73 -17.75 -0.16
C ALA A 121 23.46 -18.02 -0.98
N GLU A 122 23.64 -18.25 -2.28
CA GLU A 122 22.72 -19.06 -3.08
C GLU A 122 22.74 -20.50 -2.53
N VAL A 123 21.56 -21.11 -2.38
CA VAL A 123 21.43 -22.56 -2.28
C VAL A 123 20.44 -22.99 -3.36
N PHE A 124 20.94 -23.93 -4.18
CA PHE A 124 20.38 -24.56 -5.37
C PHE A 124 18.90 -24.95 -5.30
#